data_AF-A0A6A4VBV1-F1
#
_entry.id   AF-A0A6A4VBV1-F1
#
_cell.length_a   1.000
_cell.length_b   1.000
_cell.length_c   1.000
_cell.angle_alpha   90.00
_cell.angle_beta   90.00
_cell.angle_gamma   90.00
#
_symmetry.space_group_name_H-M   'P 1'
#
loop_
_entity.id
_entity.type
_entity.pdbx_description
1 polymer ?
#
loop_
_entity_poly.entity_id
_entity_poly.type
_entity_poly.pdbx_seq_one_letter_code
_entity_poly.pdbx_strand_id
1 'polypeptide(L)'
;MYCPKFYLSPNEFENRSDGSVYVQLYDQRYAEGEFQLRDGELVVCSKSGDFSKFDAALGTLSLVFVVVSIVCLCCHLALFCLVPEQRNLPGKNLAALCACLLVGYICFVAAPFQEPASEGCRVLGVVMYAAFMASFFWMNVMAFDVFMSLRRAVTELRVTTGARLRPFLRYTLYTVTATATLVTSAVITDSSPRAAPAYRPGFGERVCWFSRRRALLVFFAVPLLVIMVANMALFVGSTLIVRRAEQSTARVTCSPSKTNLRLCGRLAVISGLSWLVGLLAGWADFPLLWHIFIVLNTLQGVFIFGSFTVKAARSSALRRRRLPRQAPWSAVAGGGEAGTGAGHGSEGPPTSETDI
;
A
#
# COMPACT_ATOMS: atom_id res chain seq x y z
N MET A 1 6.67 -7.61 -38.85
CA MET A 1 7.94 -7.43 -38.13
C MET A 1 7.62 -6.53 -36.94
N TYR A 2 7.70 -7.07 -35.73
CA TYR A 2 7.42 -6.31 -34.51
C TYR A 2 8.57 -5.33 -34.28
N CYS A 3 8.27 -4.02 -34.26
CA CYS A 3 9.29 -3.00 -34.00
C CYS A 3 8.91 -2.16 -32.77
N PRO A 4 9.63 -2.31 -31.65
CA PRO A 4 9.44 -1.46 -30.49
C PRO A 4 9.81 -0.01 -30.86
N LYS A 5 8.86 0.90 -30.67
CA LYS A 5 9.03 2.33 -30.96
C LYS A 5 9.54 3.06 -29.72
N PHE A 6 10.58 3.86 -29.88
CA PHE A 6 11.13 4.72 -28.84
C PHE A 6 10.86 6.17 -29.18
N TYR A 7 10.53 6.98 -28.17
CA TYR A 7 10.23 8.40 -28.30
C TYR A 7 11.37 9.19 -27.67
N LEU A 8 12.01 10.05 -28.47
CA LEU A 8 13.13 10.88 -28.05
C LEU A 8 12.69 12.35 -28.08
N SER A 9 12.96 13.04 -26.99
CA SER A 9 12.73 14.46 -26.81
C SER A 9 13.67 15.28 -27.70
N PRO A 10 13.35 16.55 -28.03
CA PRO A 10 14.19 17.41 -28.88
C PRO A 10 15.65 17.56 -28.45
N ASN A 11 15.95 17.34 -27.17
CA ASN A 11 17.29 17.44 -26.61
C ASN A 11 18.10 16.14 -26.75
N GLU A 12 17.47 15.04 -27.14
CA GLU A 12 18.06 13.70 -27.20
C GLU A 12 18.54 13.33 -28.62
N PHE A 13 18.24 14.19 -29.61
CA PHE A 13 18.62 13.99 -31.00
C PHE A 13 19.00 15.29 -31.70
N GLU A 14 19.87 15.18 -32.69
CA GLU A 14 20.32 16.28 -33.54
C GLU A 14 19.94 16.01 -34.99
N ASN A 15 19.28 16.99 -35.61
CA ASN A 15 19.04 16.98 -37.05
C ASN A 15 20.33 17.31 -37.78
N ARG A 16 20.72 16.47 -38.75
CA ARG A 16 21.89 16.71 -39.59
C ARG A 16 21.47 17.34 -40.91
N SER A 17 22.42 18.01 -41.57
CA SER A 17 22.23 18.72 -42.83
C SER A 17 21.86 17.83 -44.01
N ASP A 18 22.01 16.51 -43.87
CA ASP A 18 21.68 15.50 -44.88
C ASP A 18 20.32 14.82 -44.66
N GLY A 19 19.45 15.40 -43.82
CA GLY A 19 18.11 14.90 -43.55
C GLY A 19 18.06 13.71 -42.57
N SER A 20 19.21 13.21 -42.12
CA SER A 20 19.27 12.17 -41.09
C SER A 20 19.16 12.75 -39.68
N VAL A 21 18.80 11.90 -38.72
CA VAL A 21 18.76 12.25 -37.31
C VAL A 21 19.77 11.43 -36.54
N TYR A 22 20.60 12.12 -35.76
CA TYR A 22 21.58 11.50 -34.88
C TYR A 22 21.07 11.49 -33.45
N VAL A 23 20.98 10.32 -32.83
CA VAL A 23 20.52 10.15 -31.46
C VAL A 23 21.74 9.99 -30.56
N GLN A 24 22.02 11.01 -29.74
CA GLN A 24 23.22 11.05 -28.88
C GLN A 24 23.25 9.90 -27.88
N LEU A 25 22.07 9.53 -27.34
CA LEU A 25 21.94 8.49 -26.31
C LEU A 25 22.42 7.11 -26.79
N TYR A 26 22.32 6.84 -28.10
CA TYR A 26 22.62 5.53 -28.69
C TYR A 26 23.79 5.57 -29.67
N ASP A 27 24.41 6.74 -29.85
CA ASP A 27 25.43 6.99 -30.88
C ASP A 27 25.01 6.44 -32.26
N GLN A 28 23.72 6.57 -32.58
CA GLN A 28 23.11 5.98 -33.76
C GLN A 28 22.51 7.04 -34.67
N ARG A 29 22.60 6.75 -35.96
CA ARG A 29 22.03 7.57 -37.02
C ARG A 29 20.86 6.86 -37.66
N TYR A 30 19.75 7.56 -37.78
CA TYR A 30 18.54 7.10 -38.47
C TYR A 30 18.37 7.90 -39.77
N ALA A 31 18.24 7.19 -40.89
CA ALA A 31 18.02 7.81 -42.19
C ALA A 31 16.57 8.30 -42.34
N GLU A 32 16.34 9.18 -43.31
CA GLU A 32 14.99 9.65 -43.65
C GLU A 32 14.09 8.46 -44.03
N GLY A 33 12.99 8.28 -43.30
CA GLY A 33 12.11 7.10 -43.40
C GLY A 33 12.31 6.02 -42.32
N GLU A 34 13.39 6.06 -41.54
CA GLU A 34 13.62 5.19 -40.37
C GLU A 34 13.12 5.80 -39.05
N PHE A 35 12.73 7.08 -39.08
CA PHE A 35 12.19 7.81 -37.95
C PHE A 35 10.92 8.58 -38.34
N GLN A 36 10.09 8.92 -37.36
CA GLN A 36 8.91 9.78 -37.53
C GLN A 36 8.94 10.90 -36.50
N LEU A 37 8.79 12.16 -36.92
CA LEU A 37 8.54 13.25 -35.98
C LEU A 37 7.06 13.33 -35.62
N ARG A 38 6.75 13.28 -34.32
CA ARG A 38 5.39 13.42 -33.79
C ARG A 38 5.40 14.45 -32.66
N ASP A 39 4.71 15.57 -32.84
CA ASP A 39 4.65 16.68 -31.88
C ASP A 39 6.02 17.21 -31.41
N GLY A 40 7.01 17.22 -32.30
CA GLY A 40 8.38 17.66 -32.01
C GLY A 40 9.30 16.58 -31.43
N GLU A 41 8.81 15.37 -31.22
CA GLU A 41 9.61 14.23 -30.73
C GLU A 41 9.94 13.26 -31.87
N LEU A 42 11.14 12.67 -31.80
CA LEU A 42 11.62 11.69 -32.75
C LEU A 42 11.19 10.28 -32.33
N VAL A 43 10.50 9.58 -33.22
CA VAL A 43 10.07 8.20 -33.01
C VAL A 43 10.92 7.28 -33.88
N VAL A 44 11.74 6.44 -33.27
CA VAL A 44 12.63 5.51 -33.98
C VAL A 44 12.24 4.06 -33.74
N CYS A 45 12.45 3.24 -34.76
CA CYS A 45 12.24 1.81 -34.73
C CYS A 45 13.53 1.11 -34.27
N SER A 46 13.51 0.45 -33.10
CA SER A 46 14.67 -0.24 -32.56
C SER A 46 14.97 -1.53 -33.35
N LYS A 47 16.06 -1.52 -34.12
CA LYS A 47 16.61 -2.71 -34.78
C LYS A 47 17.42 -3.49 -33.74
N SER A 48 16.80 -4.53 -33.20
CA SER A 48 17.37 -5.68 -32.44
C SER A 48 18.85 -5.63 -32.03
N GLY A 49 19.12 -5.59 -30.72
CA GLY A 49 20.13 -6.50 -30.15
C GLY A 49 21.30 -5.96 -29.32
N ASP A 50 21.66 -4.67 -29.37
CA ASP A 50 22.87 -4.16 -28.67
C ASP A 50 22.58 -3.10 -27.59
N PHE A 51 21.65 -3.40 -26.69
CA PHE A 51 21.39 -2.59 -25.49
C PHE A 51 22.01 -3.24 -24.26
N SER A 52 23.35 -3.26 -24.17
CA SER A 52 24.04 -3.91 -23.04
C SER A 52 24.94 -2.93 -22.28
N LYS A 53 24.36 -2.25 -21.28
CA LYS A 53 24.92 -2.27 -19.90
C LYS A 53 24.09 -1.54 -18.83
N PHE A 54 23.27 -0.54 -19.17
CA PHE A 54 22.58 0.26 -18.16
C PHE A 54 21.06 0.03 -18.04
N ASP A 55 20.37 -0.47 -19.08
CA ASP A 55 18.91 -0.71 -19.02
C ASP A 55 18.51 -2.14 -18.64
N ALA A 56 19.21 -3.16 -19.14
CA ALA A 56 18.84 -4.56 -18.87
C ALA A 56 19.03 -4.94 -17.39
N ALA A 57 20.10 -4.47 -16.76
CA ALA A 57 20.38 -4.72 -15.35
C ALA A 57 19.35 -4.03 -14.43
N LEU A 58 18.98 -2.78 -14.75
CA LEU A 58 17.98 -2.02 -14.01
C LEU A 58 16.58 -2.63 -14.15
N GLY A 59 16.20 -3.02 -15.37
CA GLY A 59 14.94 -3.73 -15.62
C GLY A 59 14.87 -5.06 -14.88
N THR A 60 15.95 -5.85 -14.91
CA THR A 60 16.02 -7.16 -14.22
C THR A 60 15.96 -6.99 -12.70
N LEU A 61 16.72 -6.04 -12.15
CA LEU A 61 16.74 -5.76 -10.71
C LEU A 61 15.38 -5.26 -10.21
N SER A 62 14.75 -4.36 -10.98
CA SER A 62 13.38 -3.89 -10.70
C SER A 62 12.39 -5.04 -10.69
N LEU A 63 12.45 -5.91 -11.70
CA LEU A 63 11.57 -7.07 -11.82
C LEU A 63 11.73 -8.02 -10.63
N VAL A 64 12.97 -8.39 -10.29
CA VAL A 64 13.26 -9.28 -9.15
C VAL A 64 12.69 -8.71 -7.87
N PHE A 65 12.96 -7.43 -7.57
CA PHE A 65 12.50 -6.82 -6.33
C PHE A 65 10.98 -6.62 -6.28
N VAL A 66 10.33 -6.28 -7.40
CA VAL A 66 8.87 -6.19 -7.48
C VAL A 66 8.22 -7.56 -7.29
N VAL A 67 8.77 -8.62 -7.89
CA VAL A 67 8.27 -10.00 -7.71
C VAL A 67 8.39 -10.42 -6.24
N VAL A 68 9.52 -10.15 -5.59
CA VAL A 68 9.68 -10.42 -4.15
C VAL A 68 8.63 -9.67 -3.33
N SER A 69 8.41 -8.38 -3.63
CA SER A 69 7.37 -7.57 -2.97
C SER A 69 5.97 -8.16 -3.16
N ILE A 70 5.62 -8.59 -4.38
CA ILE A 70 4.35 -9.27 -4.70
C ILE A 70 4.18 -10.53 -3.84
N VAL A 71 5.19 -11.39 -3.77
CA VAL A 71 5.17 -12.61 -2.95
C VAL A 71 4.93 -12.26 -1.48
N CYS A 72 5.66 -11.28 -0.93
CA CYS A 72 5.47 -10.82 0.45
C CYS A 72 4.06 -10.30 0.73
N LEU A 73 3.47 -9.53 -0.19
CA LEU A 73 2.11 -9.01 -0.08
C LEU A 73 1.08 -10.14 -0.14
N CYS A 74 1.24 -11.10 -1.05
CA CYS A 74 0.39 -12.30 -1.14
C CYS A 74 0.44 -13.11 0.16
N CYS A 75 1.64 -13.35 0.71
CA CYS A 75 1.80 -14.04 1.99
C CYS A 75 1.15 -13.26 3.15
N HIS A 76 1.25 -11.92 3.18
CA HIS A 76 0.57 -11.09 4.17
C HIS A 76 -0.95 -11.23 4.08
N LEU A 77 -1.52 -11.11 2.87
CA LEU A 77 -2.96 -11.24 2.64
C LEU A 77 -3.47 -12.64 3.00
N ALA A 78 -2.73 -13.69 2.63
CA ALA A 78 -3.04 -15.06 3.02
C ALA A 78 -3.06 -15.23 4.54
N LEU A 79 -2.05 -14.73 5.26
CA LEU A 79 -2.01 -14.80 6.72
C LEU A 79 -3.09 -13.96 7.40
N PHE A 80 -3.44 -12.80 6.86
CA PHE A 80 -4.58 -12.01 7.30
C PHE A 80 -5.90 -12.80 7.17
N CYS A 81 -6.06 -13.54 6.08
CA CYS A 81 -7.18 -14.45 5.88
C CYS A 81 -7.10 -15.65 6.83
N LEU A 82 -5.95 -16.24 7.10
CA LEU A 82 -5.85 -17.46 7.92
C LEU A 82 -5.90 -17.20 9.43
N VAL A 83 -5.57 -15.98 9.89
CA VAL A 83 -5.46 -15.65 11.32
C VAL A 83 -6.59 -14.68 11.73
N PRO A 84 -7.72 -15.16 12.28
CA PRO A 84 -8.86 -14.32 12.64
C PRO A 84 -8.51 -13.19 13.60
N GLU A 85 -7.52 -13.36 14.48
CA GLU A 85 -7.10 -12.33 15.43
C GLU A 85 -6.49 -11.09 14.76
N GLN A 86 -6.03 -11.20 13.51
CA GLN A 86 -5.53 -10.07 12.73
C GLN A 86 -6.65 -9.31 12.00
N ARG A 87 -7.87 -9.84 11.93
CA ARG A 87 -9.01 -9.23 11.22
C ARG A 87 -9.68 -8.07 11.98
N ASN A 88 -8.92 -7.39 12.84
CA ASN A 88 -9.33 -6.16 13.51
C ASN A 88 -9.29 -4.96 12.53
N LEU A 89 -9.79 -3.80 12.96
CA LEU A 89 -9.91 -2.62 12.08
C LEU A 89 -8.56 -2.17 11.49
N PRO A 90 -7.47 -1.99 12.27
CA PRO A 90 -6.14 -1.72 11.71
C PRO A 90 -5.66 -2.77 10.72
N GLY A 91 -5.89 -4.06 11.01
CA GLY A 91 -5.53 -5.15 10.10
C GLY A 91 -6.32 -5.12 8.78
N LYS A 92 -7.62 -4.79 8.82
CA LYS A 92 -8.45 -4.62 7.61
C LYS A 92 -7.97 -3.44 6.75
N ASN A 93 -7.61 -2.32 7.38
CA ASN A 93 -7.07 -1.15 6.67
C ASN A 93 -5.73 -1.49 6.01
N LEU A 94 -4.85 -2.20 6.72
CA LEU A 94 -3.58 -2.67 6.18
C LEU A 94 -3.77 -3.68 5.04
N ALA A 95 -4.69 -4.63 5.18
CA ALA A 95 -5.00 -5.59 4.12
C ALA A 95 -5.53 -4.90 2.85
N ALA A 96 -6.39 -3.89 3.01
CA ALA A 96 -6.87 -3.10 1.87
C ALA A 96 -5.74 -2.32 1.18
N LEU A 97 -4.83 -1.71 1.95
CA LEU A 97 -3.62 -1.07 1.42
C LEU A 97 -2.75 -2.08 0.64
N CYS A 98 -2.52 -3.27 1.20
CA CYS A 98 -1.75 -4.33 0.56
C CYS A 98 -2.39 -4.82 -0.74
N ALA A 99 -3.72 -4.94 -0.77
CA ALA A 99 -4.45 -5.34 -1.98
C ALA A 99 -4.29 -4.28 -3.10
N CYS A 100 -4.39 -2.99 -2.76
CA CYS A 100 -4.16 -1.91 -3.72
C CYS A 100 -2.71 -1.94 -4.26
N LEU A 101 -1.71 -2.11 -3.41
CA LEU A 101 -0.31 -2.21 -3.85
C LEU A 101 -0.06 -3.44 -4.72
N LEU A 102 -0.67 -4.59 -4.37
CA LEU A 102 -0.55 -5.81 -5.15
C LEU A 102 -1.10 -5.61 -6.57
N VAL A 103 -2.28 -5.00 -6.72
CA VAL A 103 -2.84 -4.66 -8.04
C VAL A 103 -1.90 -3.73 -8.80
N GLY A 104 -1.41 -2.67 -8.16
CA GLY A 104 -0.48 -1.72 -8.78
C GLY A 104 0.80 -2.40 -9.28
N TYR A 105 1.41 -3.29 -8.49
CA TYR A 105 2.61 -4.02 -8.88
C TYR A 105 2.38 -5.08 -9.95
N ILE A 106 1.23 -5.77 -9.92
CA ILE A 106 0.84 -6.68 -11.02
C ILE A 106 0.70 -5.89 -12.32
N CYS A 107 0.05 -4.71 -12.28
CA CYS A 107 -0.06 -3.85 -13.46
C CYS A 107 1.31 -3.36 -13.93
N PHE A 108 2.21 -2.99 -13.01
CA PHE A 108 3.56 -2.55 -13.34
C PHE A 108 4.36 -3.66 -14.04
N VAL A 109 4.29 -4.91 -13.54
CA VAL A 109 4.95 -6.06 -14.16
C VAL A 109 4.29 -6.43 -15.50
N ALA A 110 2.98 -6.23 -15.64
CA ALA A 110 2.27 -6.51 -16.88
C ALA A 110 2.54 -5.47 -18.00
N ALA A 111 2.97 -4.25 -17.64
CA ALA A 111 3.11 -3.13 -18.57
C ALA A 111 4.06 -3.37 -19.75
N PRO A 112 5.24 -3.99 -19.57
CA PRO A 112 6.14 -4.30 -20.68
C PRO A 112 5.58 -5.32 -21.69
N PHE A 113 4.52 -6.06 -21.33
CA PHE A 113 3.88 -7.05 -22.19
C PHE A 113 2.70 -6.47 -22.99
N GLN A 114 2.48 -5.15 -22.94
CA GLN A 114 1.42 -4.47 -23.68
C GLN A 114 2.01 -3.53 -24.72
N GLU A 115 1.39 -3.49 -25.89
CA GLU A 115 1.80 -2.57 -26.94
C GLU A 115 1.45 -1.12 -26.58
N PRO A 116 2.38 -0.16 -26.77
CA PRO A 116 2.05 1.25 -26.77
C PRO A 116 0.89 1.56 -27.72
N ALA A 117 0.05 2.52 -27.36
CA ALA A 117 -1.19 2.90 -28.04
C ALA A 117 -2.29 1.82 -28.10
N SER A 118 -2.11 0.65 -27.47
CA SER A 118 -3.20 -0.32 -27.34
C SER A 118 -4.18 0.05 -26.22
N GLU A 119 -5.44 -0.37 -26.37
CA GLU A 119 -6.44 -0.24 -25.31
C GLU A 119 -6.03 -1.02 -24.05
N GLY A 120 -5.32 -2.15 -24.19
CA GLY A 120 -4.77 -2.91 -23.07
C GLY A 120 -3.79 -2.09 -22.23
N CYS A 121 -2.86 -1.39 -22.88
CA CYS A 121 -1.89 -0.50 -22.24
C CYS A 121 -2.55 0.69 -21.54
N ARG A 122 -3.60 1.26 -22.15
CA ARG A 122 -4.41 2.34 -21.56
C ARG A 122 -5.15 1.88 -20.31
N VAL A 123 -5.90 0.77 -20.38
CA VAL A 123 -6.62 0.20 -19.23
C VAL A 123 -5.65 -0.10 -18.10
N LEU A 124 -4.51 -0.70 -18.43
CA LEU A 124 -3.48 -1.03 -17.45
C LEU A 124 -2.93 0.22 -16.74
N GLY A 125 -2.64 1.28 -17.49
CA GLY A 125 -2.17 2.55 -16.93
C GLY A 125 -3.20 3.19 -15.99
N VAL A 126 -4.48 3.18 -16.35
CA VAL A 126 -5.57 3.71 -15.52
C VAL A 126 -5.75 2.88 -14.24
N VAL A 127 -5.74 1.55 -14.33
CA VAL A 127 -5.85 0.65 -13.17
C VAL A 127 -4.65 0.82 -12.24
N MET A 128 -3.43 0.90 -12.79
CA MET A 128 -2.21 1.14 -12.02
C MET A 128 -2.29 2.47 -11.27
N TYR A 129 -2.76 3.54 -11.93
CA TYR A 129 -2.95 4.84 -11.32
C TYR A 129 -3.97 4.79 -10.16
N ALA A 130 -5.13 4.18 -10.40
CA ALA A 130 -6.17 3.99 -9.39
C ALA A 130 -5.65 3.20 -8.18
N ALA A 131 -4.90 2.13 -8.43
CA ALA A 131 -4.35 1.26 -7.40
C ALA A 131 -3.34 1.99 -6.49
N PHE A 132 -2.39 2.73 -7.08
CA PHE A 132 -1.44 3.51 -6.30
C PHE A 132 -2.12 4.65 -5.53
N MET A 133 -3.05 5.38 -6.14
CA MET A 133 -3.80 6.43 -5.43
C MET A 133 -4.62 5.89 -4.26
N ALA A 134 -5.33 4.77 -4.47
CA ALA A 134 -6.07 4.11 -3.39
C ALA A 134 -5.14 3.68 -2.25
N SER A 135 -3.92 3.20 -2.55
CA SER A 135 -2.95 2.82 -1.52
C SER A 135 -2.55 4.01 -0.63
N PHE A 136 -2.39 5.21 -1.19
CA PHE A 136 -2.10 6.41 -0.41
C PHE A 136 -3.28 6.87 0.44
N PHE A 137 -4.50 6.80 -0.07
CA PHE A 137 -5.70 7.09 0.72
C PHE A 137 -5.87 6.08 1.86
N TRP A 138 -5.59 4.79 1.65
CA TRP A 138 -5.56 3.81 2.73
C TRP A 138 -4.49 4.10 3.77
N MET A 139 -3.32 4.59 3.35
CA MET A 139 -2.28 5.03 4.28
C MET A 139 -2.75 6.22 5.12
N ASN A 140 -3.49 7.15 4.51
CA ASN A 140 -4.11 8.27 5.21
C ASN A 140 -5.18 7.83 6.21
N VAL A 141 -6.03 6.87 5.82
CA VAL A 141 -6.98 6.21 6.73
C VAL A 141 -6.25 5.57 7.91
N MET A 142 -5.14 4.88 7.68
CA MET A 142 -4.36 4.27 8.76
C MET A 142 -3.80 5.31 9.73
N ALA A 143 -3.24 6.42 9.22
CA ALA A 143 -2.74 7.52 10.05
C ALA A 143 -3.88 8.16 10.88
N PHE A 144 -5.05 8.36 10.26
CA PHE A 144 -6.23 8.90 10.92
C PHE A 144 -6.79 7.96 11.99
N ASP A 145 -6.87 6.66 11.70
CA ASP A 145 -7.38 5.66 12.64
C ASP A 145 -6.49 5.56 13.89
N VAL A 146 -5.17 5.59 13.72
CA VAL A 146 -4.21 5.64 14.83
C VAL A 146 -4.40 6.90 15.66
N PHE A 147 -4.47 8.07 15.01
CA PHE A 147 -4.67 9.35 15.69
C PHE A 147 -5.97 9.36 16.51
N MET A 148 -7.08 8.93 15.91
CA MET A 148 -8.38 8.86 16.59
C MET A 148 -8.41 7.81 17.69
N SER A 149 -7.73 6.67 17.51
CA SER A 149 -7.60 5.65 18.55
C SER A 149 -6.84 6.18 19.77
N LEU A 150 -5.74 6.90 19.54
CA LEU A 150 -4.95 7.53 20.60
C LEU A 150 -5.74 8.64 21.31
N ARG A 151 -6.45 9.49 20.56
CA ARG A 151 -7.30 10.53 21.14
C ARG A 151 -8.36 9.93 22.06
N ARG A 152 -9.14 8.97 21.58
CA ARG A 152 -10.21 8.33 22.37
C ARG A 152 -9.65 7.63 23.61
N ALA A 153 -8.50 6.98 23.51
CA ALA A 153 -7.85 6.34 24.65
C ALA A 153 -7.50 7.33 25.77
N VAL A 154 -7.12 8.56 25.41
CA VAL A 154 -6.75 9.62 26.38
C VAL A 154 -7.97 10.42 26.86
N THR A 155 -8.92 10.75 25.98
CA THR A 155 -10.04 11.64 26.32
C THR A 155 -11.23 10.92 26.93
N GLU A 156 -11.55 9.70 26.47
CA GLU A 156 -12.75 8.98 26.91
C GLU A 156 -12.42 7.86 27.90
N LEU A 157 -11.14 7.61 28.23
CA LEU A 157 -10.65 6.45 28.98
C LEU A 157 -11.20 5.10 28.46
N ARG A 158 -11.70 5.10 27.22
CA ARG A 158 -12.47 3.98 26.65
C ARG A 158 -11.65 3.30 25.57
N VAL A 159 -11.07 2.16 25.93
CA VAL A 159 -10.47 1.24 24.96
C VAL A 159 -11.57 0.33 24.43
N THR A 160 -12.25 0.74 23.35
CA THR A 160 -13.21 -0.17 22.69
C THR A 160 -12.44 -1.14 21.78
N THR A 161 -12.31 -2.38 22.26
CA THR A 161 -11.64 -3.48 21.57
C THR A 161 -12.69 -4.32 20.83
N GLY A 162 -12.92 -4.09 19.54
CA GLY A 162 -13.92 -4.84 18.78
C GLY A 162 -13.90 -4.63 17.27
N ALA A 163 -14.52 -5.55 16.53
CA ALA A 163 -14.68 -5.48 15.08
C ALA A 163 -15.64 -4.34 14.71
N ARG A 164 -15.09 -3.19 14.35
CA ARG A 164 -15.87 -1.99 14.02
C ARG A 164 -16.18 -1.94 12.52
N LEU A 165 -17.17 -2.72 12.07
CA LEU A 165 -17.60 -2.74 10.67
C LEU A 165 -18.02 -1.35 10.15
N ARG A 166 -18.74 -0.56 10.96
CA ARG A 166 -19.20 0.79 10.59
C ARG A 166 -18.05 1.76 10.24
N PRO A 167 -17.01 1.93 11.09
CA PRO A 167 -15.80 2.67 10.73
C PRO A 167 -15.10 2.16 9.47
N PHE A 168 -14.95 0.83 9.32
CA PHE A 168 -14.33 0.28 8.12
C PHE A 168 -15.09 0.67 6.85
N LEU A 169 -16.42 0.55 6.84
CA LEU A 169 -17.26 0.95 5.70
C LEU A 169 -17.12 2.45 5.38
N ARG A 170 -17.03 3.32 6.39
CA ARG A 170 -16.79 4.76 6.19
C ARG A 170 -15.42 5.03 5.58
N TYR A 171 -14.39 4.33 6.05
CA TYR A 171 -13.04 4.42 5.49
C TYR A 171 -12.98 3.93 4.04
N THR A 172 -13.62 2.80 3.74
CA THR A 172 -13.74 2.29 2.37
C THR A 172 -14.46 3.28 1.47
N LEU A 173 -15.59 3.84 1.91
CA LEU A 173 -16.33 4.83 1.15
C LEU A 173 -15.47 6.06 0.84
N TYR A 174 -14.76 6.60 1.83
CA TYR A 174 -13.81 7.70 1.62
C TYR A 174 -12.74 7.35 0.58
N THR A 175 -12.03 6.22 0.74
CA THR A 175 -10.95 5.84 -0.16
C THR A 175 -11.45 5.60 -1.58
N VAL A 176 -12.58 4.90 -1.74
CA VAL A 176 -13.17 4.62 -3.06
C VAL A 176 -13.64 5.90 -3.73
N THR A 177 -14.36 6.77 -3.03
CA THR A 177 -14.87 8.03 -3.61
C THR A 177 -13.74 8.99 -3.97
N ALA A 178 -12.74 9.14 -3.11
CA ALA A 178 -11.59 10.00 -3.37
C ALA A 178 -10.76 9.50 -4.57
N THR A 179 -10.51 8.18 -4.63
CA THR A 179 -9.80 7.56 -5.76
C THR A 179 -10.60 7.70 -7.05
N ALA A 180 -11.89 7.36 -7.01
CA ALA A 180 -12.77 7.46 -8.18
C ALA A 180 -12.85 8.89 -8.71
N THR A 181 -12.96 9.89 -7.82
CA THR A 181 -12.99 11.30 -8.23
C THR A 181 -11.72 11.69 -8.99
N LEU A 182 -10.54 11.34 -8.47
CA LEU A 182 -9.26 11.62 -9.14
C LEU A 182 -9.14 10.89 -10.48
N VAL A 183 -9.44 9.59 -10.50
CA VAL A 183 -9.37 8.76 -11.72
C VAL A 183 -10.34 9.27 -12.79
N THR A 184 -11.58 9.52 -12.42
CA THR A 184 -12.60 10.06 -13.33
C THR A 184 -12.18 11.43 -13.86
N SER A 185 -11.63 12.32 -13.01
CA SER A 185 -11.14 13.63 -13.46
C SER A 185 -9.99 13.52 -14.47
N ALA A 186 -9.05 12.58 -14.25
CA ALA A 186 -7.94 12.32 -15.15
C ALA A 186 -8.44 11.77 -16.50
N VAL A 187 -9.34 10.78 -16.48
CA VAL A 187 -9.90 10.15 -17.69
C VAL A 187 -10.77 11.13 -18.50
N ILE A 188 -11.57 11.98 -17.83
CA ILE A 188 -12.34 13.04 -18.50
C ILE A 188 -11.39 14.05 -19.14
N THR A 189 -10.33 14.44 -18.43
CA THR A 189 -9.34 15.39 -18.98
C THR A 189 -8.61 14.80 -20.18
N ASP A 190 -8.27 13.51 -20.13
CA ASP A 190 -7.60 12.79 -21.22
C ASP A 190 -8.45 12.80 -22.50
N SER A 191 -9.73 12.49 -22.36
CA SER A 191 -10.67 12.43 -23.48
C SER A 191 -11.17 13.81 -23.96
N SER A 192 -11.09 14.86 -23.14
CA SER A 192 -11.66 16.18 -23.46
C SER A 192 -10.84 16.96 -24.49
N PRO A 193 -11.39 17.28 -25.67
CA PRO A 193 -10.70 18.07 -26.70
C PRO A 193 -10.44 19.52 -26.28
N ARG A 194 -11.10 19.99 -25.21
CA ARG A 194 -10.90 21.33 -24.64
C ARG A 194 -9.72 21.40 -23.68
N ALA A 195 -9.22 20.25 -23.20
CA ALA A 195 -8.07 20.22 -22.33
C ALA A 195 -6.79 20.53 -23.13
N ALA A 196 -5.99 21.46 -22.61
CA ALA A 196 -4.70 21.77 -23.21
C ALA A 196 -3.84 20.49 -23.31
N PRO A 197 -3.21 20.20 -24.46
CA PRO A 197 -2.50 18.94 -24.69
C PRO A 197 -1.53 18.58 -23.56
N ALA A 198 -0.80 19.55 -23.00
CA ALA A 198 0.17 19.28 -21.95
C ALA A 198 -0.44 18.68 -20.65
N TYR A 199 -1.74 18.91 -20.39
CA TYR A 199 -2.44 18.46 -19.18
C TYR A 199 -3.27 17.19 -19.39
N ARG A 200 -3.29 16.64 -20.61
CA ARG A 200 -3.90 15.34 -20.88
C ARG A 200 -2.98 14.22 -20.38
N PRO A 201 -3.44 13.29 -19.53
CA PRO A 201 -2.62 12.18 -19.04
C PRO A 201 -1.90 11.37 -20.13
N GLY A 202 -2.54 11.19 -21.29
CA GLY A 202 -2.06 10.36 -22.39
C GLY A 202 -1.91 8.91 -21.96
N PHE A 203 -2.90 8.35 -21.25
CA PHE A 203 -2.79 6.99 -20.73
C PHE A 203 -2.60 5.99 -21.87
N GLY A 204 -1.49 5.26 -21.86
CA GLY A 204 -1.21 4.24 -22.87
C GLY A 204 -0.71 4.79 -24.21
N GLU A 205 -0.54 6.10 -24.40
CA GLU A 205 -0.08 6.67 -25.69
C GLU A 205 1.35 6.19 -26.03
N ARG A 206 2.27 6.28 -25.06
CA ARG A 206 3.70 5.91 -25.23
C ARG A 206 4.13 4.78 -24.30
N VAL A 207 3.63 4.83 -23.07
CA VAL A 207 3.88 3.86 -22.01
C VAL A 207 2.56 3.54 -21.33
N CYS A 208 2.46 2.39 -20.67
CA CYS A 208 1.24 1.99 -19.94
C CYS A 208 1.16 2.69 -18.58
N TRP A 209 1.27 4.02 -18.63
CA TRP A 209 1.28 4.97 -17.52
C TRP A 209 0.96 6.37 -18.06
N PHE A 210 1.15 7.42 -17.25
CA PHE A 210 1.12 8.80 -17.71
C PHE A 210 2.21 9.05 -18.75
N SER A 211 1.83 9.47 -19.95
CA SER A 211 2.78 9.81 -21.02
C SER A 211 3.28 11.25 -20.93
N ARG A 212 2.60 12.12 -20.17
CA ARG A 212 2.89 13.57 -20.11
C ARG A 212 3.25 14.02 -18.69
N ARG A 213 4.40 14.69 -18.55
CA ARG A 213 4.96 15.14 -17.25
C ARG A 213 4.03 16.10 -16.50
N ARG A 214 3.43 17.10 -17.16
CA ARG A 214 2.53 18.06 -16.48
C ARG A 214 1.25 17.40 -15.97
N ALA A 215 0.71 16.45 -16.72
CA ALA A 215 -0.44 15.67 -16.27
C ALA A 215 -0.10 14.76 -15.07
N LEU A 216 1.06 14.10 -15.09
CA LEU A 216 1.58 13.35 -13.93
C LEU A 216 1.70 14.25 -12.68
N LEU A 217 2.23 15.46 -12.84
CA LEU A 217 2.34 16.40 -11.72
C LEU A 217 0.98 16.77 -11.13
N VAL A 218 0.01 17.14 -11.98
CA VAL A 218 -1.32 17.59 -11.55
C VAL A 218 -2.16 16.46 -10.95
N PHE A 219 -2.21 15.30 -11.61
CA PHE A 219 -3.12 14.21 -11.22
C PHE A 219 -2.51 13.21 -10.24
N PHE A 220 -1.19 13.18 -10.09
CA PHE A 220 -0.51 12.23 -9.22
C PHE A 220 0.36 12.92 -8.16
N ALA A 221 1.33 13.74 -8.56
CA ALA A 221 2.31 14.30 -7.63
C ALA A 221 1.68 15.27 -6.60
N VAL A 222 0.84 16.20 -7.06
CA VAL A 222 0.17 17.17 -6.19
C VAL A 222 -0.79 16.48 -5.20
N PRO A 223 -1.71 15.59 -5.62
CA PRO A 223 -2.55 14.82 -4.70
C PRO A 223 -1.75 14.01 -3.70
N LEU A 224 -0.67 13.35 -4.15
CA LEU A 224 0.23 12.61 -3.27
C LEU A 224 0.84 13.51 -2.20
N LEU A 225 1.36 14.68 -2.58
CA LEU A 225 1.98 15.62 -1.64
C LEU A 225 0.97 16.11 -0.59
N VAL A 226 -0.26 16.42 -1.00
CA VAL A 226 -1.35 16.80 -0.08
C VAL A 226 -1.62 15.69 0.93
N ILE A 227 -1.72 14.44 0.46
CA ILE A 227 -1.92 13.27 1.34
C ILE A 227 -0.73 13.09 2.29
N MET A 228 0.50 13.25 1.81
CA MET A 228 1.71 13.15 2.63
C MET A 228 1.75 14.20 3.74
N VAL A 229 1.41 15.45 3.44
CA VAL A 229 1.32 16.53 4.44
C VAL A 229 0.25 16.23 5.47
N ALA A 230 -0.93 15.75 5.04
CA ALA A 230 -1.99 15.33 5.96
C ALA A 230 -1.55 14.19 6.88
N ASN A 231 -0.85 13.18 6.34
CA ASN A 231 -0.29 12.08 7.11
C ASN A 231 0.73 12.58 8.14
N MET A 232 1.62 13.48 7.74
CA MET A 232 2.61 14.09 8.63
C MET A 232 1.94 14.81 9.81
N ALA A 233 0.92 15.62 9.53
CA ALA A 233 0.16 16.32 10.58
C ALA A 233 -0.49 15.34 11.56
N LEU A 234 -1.09 14.25 11.07
CA LEU A 234 -1.69 13.21 11.90
C LEU A 234 -0.65 12.46 12.76
N PHE A 235 0.55 12.20 12.22
CA PHE A 235 1.63 11.58 12.98
C PHE A 235 2.22 12.49 14.05
N VAL A 236 2.42 13.78 13.74
CA VAL A 236 2.85 14.78 14.72
C VAL A 236 1.82 14.88 15.83
N GLY A 237 0.54 15.03 15.50
CA GLY A 237 -0.56 15.06 16.48
C GLY A 237 -0.60 13.80 17.35
N SER A 238 -0.47 12.63 16.75
CA SER A 238 -0.43 11.34 17.47
C SER A 238 0.75 11.25 18.44
N THR A 239 1.93 11.72 18.03
CA THR A 239 3.14 11.73 18.85
C THR A 239 3.00 12.68 20.03
N LEU A 240 2.41 13.87 19.81
CA LEU A 240 2.14 14.83 20.88
C LEU A 240 1.15 14.28 21.91
N ILE A 241 0.10 13.58 21.48
CA ILE A 241 -0.85 12.92 22.39
C ILE A 241 -0.12 11.88 23.25
N VAL A 242 0.73 11.05 22.65
CA VAL A 242 1.52 10.05 23.38
C VAL A 242 2.45 10.70 24.41
N ARG A 243 3.18 11.75 24.02
CA ARG A 243 4.09 12.47 24.93
C ARG A 243 3.37 13.09 26.12
N ARG A 244 2.22 13.74 25.88
CA ARG A 244 1.39 14.33 26.95
C ARG A 244 0.82 13.27 27.89
N ALA A 245 0.41 12.12 27.34
CA ALA A 245 -0.09 11.00 28.13
C ALA A 245 1.01 10.33 28.97
N GLU A 246 2.27 10.34 28.53
CA GLU A 246 3.41 9.83 29.31
C GLU A 246 3.82 10.79 30.44
N GLN A 247 3.67 12.09 30.24
CA GLN A 247 3.97 13.12 31.25
C GLN A 247 2.90 13.21 32.35
N SER A 248 1.67 12.85 32.02
CA SER A 248 0.57 12.80 32.99
C SER A 248 0.64 11.46 33.72
N THR A 249 0.63 11.43 35.06
CA THR A 249 0.69 10.20 35.90
C THR A 249 -0.46 9.19 35.64
N ALA A 250 -1.38 9.50 34.73
CA ALA A 250 -2.37 8.57 34.20
C ALA A 250 -1.67 7.43 33.43
N ARG A 251 -1.50 6.28 34.07
CA ARG A 251 -1.00 5.03 33.46
C ARG A 251 -1.99 4.46 32.41
N VAL A 252 -2.30 5.22 31.36
CA VAL A 252 -3.05 4.69 30.22
C VAL A 252 -2.10 3.83 29.39
N THR A 253 -2.35 2.52 29.36
CA THR A 253 -1.55 1.54 28.63
C THR A 253 -1.79 1.63 27.11
N CYS A 254 -1.27 2.69 26.48
CA CYS A 254 -1.35 2.91 25.03
C CYS A 254 -0.40 2.01 24.19
N SER A 255 0.17 0.94 24.76
CA SER A 255 1.25 0.16 24.12
C SER A 255 0.92 -0.37 22.70
N PRO A 256 -0.26 -0.97 22.44
CA PRO A 256 -0.63 -1.39 21.09
C PRO A 256 -0.75 -0.21 20.11
N SER A 257 -1.34 0.90 20.55
CA SER A 257 -1.52 2.12 19.75
C SER A 257 -0.19 2.82 19.45
N LYS A 258 0.75 2.84 20.40
CA LYS A 258 2.14 3.34 20.20
C LYS A 258 2.90 2.49 19.18
N THR A 259 2.73 1.17 19.22
CA THR A 259 3.35 0.25 18.26
C THR A 259 2.80 0.49 16.86
N ASN A 260 1.47 0.56 16.71
CA ASN A 260 0.82 0.86 15.44
C ASN A 260 1.22 2.24 14.91
N LEU A 261 1.35 3.26 15.77
CA LEU A 261 1.85 4.59 15.40
C LEU A 261 3.25 4.53 14.79
N ARG A 262 4.21 3.89 15.46
CA ARG A 262 5.58 3.77 14.94
C ARG A 262 5.63 3.01 13.62
N LEU A 263 4.84 1.94 13.49
CA LEU A 263 4.81 1.13 12.27
C LEU A 263 4.16 1.87 11.10
N CYS A 264 3.01 2.52 11.32
CA CYS A 264 2.34 3.32 10.28
C CYS A 264 3.19 4.53 9.87
N GLY A 265 3.83 5.19 10.84
CA GLY A 265 4.75 6.31 10.57
C GLY A 265 5.94 5.88 9.71
N ARG A 266 6.57 4.75 10.03
CA ARG A 266 7.65 4.18 9.21
C ARG A 266 7.18 3.83 7.80
N LEU A 267 6.01 3.21 7.67
CA LEU A 267 5.43 2.88 6.37
C LEU A 267 5.19 4.15 5.54
N ALA A 268 4.62 5.18 6.14
CA ALA A 268 4.35 6.45 5.47
C ALA A 268 5.62 7.21 5.06
N VAL A 269 6.67 7.18 5.90
CA VAL A 269 7.96 7.75 5.54
C VAL A 269 8.60 6.98 4.39
N ILE A 270 8.59 5.64 4.42
CA ILE A 270 9.15 4.81 3.33
C ILE A 270 8.42 5.11 2.03
N SER A 271 7.08 5.07 2.03
CA SER A 271 6.30 5.36 0.82
C SER A 271 6.48 6.79 0.36
N GLY A 272 6.41 7.76 1.26
CA GLY A 272 6.58 9.18 0.93
C GLY A 272 7.94 9.48 0.31
N LEU A 273 9.03 8.99 0.92
CA LEU A 273 10.38 9.15 0.39
C LEU A 273 10.55 8.44 -0.94
N SER A 274 10.01 7.23 -1.10
CA SER A 274 10.03 6.52 -2.38
C SER A 274 9.49 7.40 -3.50
N TRP A 275 8.26 7.86 -3.36
CA TRP A 275 7.61 8.61 -4.43
C TRP A 275 8.18 10.02 -4.64
N LEU A 276 8.70 10.68 -3.59
CA LEU A 276 9.48 11.91 -3.77
C LEU A 276 10.74 11.65 -4.61
N VAL A 277 11.48 10.58 -4.34
CA VAL A 277 12.64 10.18 -5.15
C VAL A 277 12.22 9.86 -6.58
N GLY A 278 11.11 9.17 -6.80
CA GLY A 278 10.59 8.86 -8.15
C GLY A 278 10.21 10.11 -8.94
N LEU A 279 9.58 11.10 -8.29
CA LEU A 279 9.26 12.39 -8.93
C LEU A 279 10.53 13.18 -9.26
N LEU A 280 11.52 13.19 -8.36
CA LEU A 280 12.82 13.80 -8.62
C LEU A 280 13.56 13.08 -9.74
N ALA A 281 13.49 11.75 -9.81
CA ALA A 281 14.09 10.95 -10.88
C ALA A 281 13.53 11.36 -12.26
N GLY A 282 12.20 11.50 -12.35
CA GLY A 282 11.53 11.93 -13.59
C GLY A 282 11.75 13.40 -13.95
N TRP A 283 12.18 14.24 -13.00
CA TRP A 283 12.49 15.65 -13.26
C TRP A 283 13.97 15.89 -13.58
N ALA A 284 14.86 15.29 -12.80
CA ALA A 284 16.31 15.46 -12.91
C ALA A 284 16.97 14.53 -13.94
N ASP A 285 16.20 13.59 -14.51
CA ASP A 285 16.64 12.60 -15.51
C ASP A 285 17.91 11.84 -15.11
N PHE A 286 18.03 11.56 -13.80
CA PHE A 286 19.22 10.95 -13.22
C PHE A 286 18.98 9.45 -12.94
N PRO A 287 19.69 8.53 -13.62
CA PRO A 287 19.45 7.09 -13.50
C PRO A 287 19.56 6.56 -12.07
N LEU A 288 20.47 7.08 -11.25
CA LEU A 288 20.65 6.63 -9.87
C LEU A 288 19.40 6.88 -9.01
N LEU A 289 18.63 7.95 -9.26
CA LEU A 289 17.39 8.21 -8.52
C LEU A 289 16.34 7.15 -8.83
N TRP A 290 16.29 6.63 -10.05
CA TRP A 290 15.43 5.49 -10.40
C TRP A 290 15.82 4.23 -9.61
N HIS A 291 17.11 3.96 -9.43
CA HIS A 291 17.58 2.83 -8.61
C HIS A 291 17.09 2.96 -7.16
N ILE A 292 17.27 4.13 -6.57
CA ILE A 292 16.83 4.40 -5.19
C ILE A 292 15.30 4.29 -5.10
N PHE A 293 14.57 4.83 -6.06
CA PHE A 293 13.11 4.70 -6.12
C PHE A 293 12.68 3.24 -6.12
N ILE A 294 13.24 2.42 -7.02
CA ILE A 294 12.92 1.00 -7.16
C ILE A 294 13.21 0.24 -5.86
N VAL A 295 14.37 0.47 -5.25
CA VAL A 295 14.74 -0.18 -3.98
C VAL A 295 13.79 0.23 -2.87
N LEU A 296 13.50 1.53 -2.70
CA LEU A 296 12.62 2.00 -1.63
C LEU A 296 11.17 1.50 -1.83
N ASN A 297 10.69 1.50 -3.07
CA ASN A 297 9.35 1.06 -3.43
C ASN A 297 9.17 -0.45 -3.19
N THR A 298 10.19 -1.25 -3.51
CA THR A 298 10.14 -2.72 -3.32
C THR A 298 10.35 -3.15 -1.88
N LEU A 299 11.16 -2.40 -1.10
CA LEU A 299 11.27 -2.57 0.34
C LEU A 299 9.94 -2.36 1.07
N GLN A 300 8.97 -1.66 0.48
CA GLN A 300 7.66 -1.42 1.10
C GLN A 300 6.90 -2.72 1.38
N GLY A 301 6.83 -3.65 0.42
CA GLY A 301 6.14 -4.94 0.60
C GLY A 301 6.84 -5.84 1.63
N VAL A 302 8.17 -5.89 1.57
CA VAL A 302 9.01 -6.63 2.54
C VAL A 302 8.85 -6.06 3.95
N PHE A 303 8.85 -4.73 4.07
CA PHE A 303 8.67 -4.04 5.35
C PHE A 303 7.30 -4.35 5.97
N ILE A 304 6.23 -4.35 5.16
CA ILE A 304 4.89 -4.72 5.62
C ILE A 304 4.89 -6.16 6.15
N PHE A 305 5.43 -7.10 5.37
CA PHE A 305 5.45 -8.51 5.75
C PHE A 305 6.23 -8.75 7.06
N GLY A 306 7.45 -8.22 7.16
CA GLY A 306 8.28 -8.40 8.35
C GLY A 306 7.72 -7.68 9.59
N SER A 307 7.21 -6.46 9.43
CA SER A 307 6.80 -5.63 10.57
C SER A 307 5.41 -5.94 11.09
N PHE A 308 4.47 -6.27 10.21
CA PHE A 308 3.09 -6.52 10.60
C PHE A 308 2.76 -8.02 10.63
N THR A 309 3.19 -8.80 9.65
CA THR A 309 2.81 -10.21 9.57
C THR A 309 3.61 -11.09 10.52
N VAL A 310 4.95 -11.07 10.42
CA VAL A 310 5.81 -11.97 11.18
C VAL A 310 5.71 -11.67 12.68
N LYS A 311 5.70 -10.39 13.07
CA LYS A 311 5.53 -9.98 14.47
C LYS A 311 4.17 -10.38 15.03
N ALA A 312 3.09 -10.20 14.26
CA ALA A 312 1.75 -10.59 14.70
C ALA A 312 1.59 -12.11 14.79
N ALA A 313 2.09 -12.87 13.80
CA ALA A 313 2.06 -14.34 13.81
C ALA A 313 2.85 -14.90 15.00
N ARG A 314 4.06 -14.40 15.25
CA ARG A 314 4.87 -14.79 16.41
C ARG A 314 4.16 -14.46 17.73
N SER A 315 3.58 -13.27 17.87
CA SER A 315 2.82 -12.88 19.06
C SER A 315 1.63 -13.81 19.32
N SER A 316 0.84 -14.13 18.28
CA SER A 316 -0.29 -15.05 18.37
C SER A 316 0.14 -16.46 18.75
N ALA A 317 1.24 -16.98 18.17
CA ALA A 317 1.79 -18.28 18.51
C ALA A 317 2.28 -18.36 19.97
N LEU A 318 2.99 -17.32 20.45
CA LEU A 318 3.37 -17.24 21.86
C LEU A 318 2.16 -17.16 22.79
N ARG A 319 1.11 -16.41 22.42
CA ARG A 319 -0.11 -16.30 23.23
C ARG A 319 -0.82 -17.65 23.35
N ARG A 320 -0.88 -18.44 22.27
CA ARG A 320 -1.43 -19.80 22.27
C ARG A 320 -0.62 -20.77 23.12
N ARG A 321 0.70 -20.61 23.21
CA ARG A 321 1.57 -21.41 24.10
C ARG A 321 1.46 -21.04 25.58
N ARG A 322 1.07 -19.80 25.91
CA ARG A 322 0.92 -19.31 27.29
C ARG A 322 -0.47 -19.53 27.89
N LEU A 323 -1.47 -19.83 27.06
CA LEU A 323 -2.79 -20.24 27.55
C LEU A 323 -2.66 -21.66 28.12
N PRO A 324 -2.99 -21.90 29.40
CA PRO A 324 -3.04 -23.25 29.94
C PRO A 324 -3.97 -24.08 29.08
N ARG A 325 -3.52 -25.27 28.67
CA ARG A 325 -4.34 -26.26 27.99
C ARG A 325 -5.44 -26.64 28.98
N GLN A 326 -6.61 -26.00 28.90
CA GLN A 326 -7.75 -26.42 29.70
C GLN A 326 -8.02 -27.88 29.32
N ALA A 327 -7.82 -28.78 30.28
CA ALA A 327 -8.13 -30.19 30.11
C ALA A 327 -9.62 -30.30 29.72
N PRO A 328 -9.98 -31.23 28.82
CA PRO A 328 -11.38 -31.50 28.54
C PRO A 328 -12.07 -31.80 29.86
N TRP A 329 -13.16 -31.08 30.16
CA TRP A 329 -14.04 -31.41 31.27
C TRP A 329 -14.58 -32.81 31.01
N SER A 330 -13.98 -33.83 31.62
CA SER A 330 -14.59 -35.16 31.74
C SER A 330 -15.79 -35.00 32.65
N ALA A 331 -16.97 -35.20 32.06
CA ALA A 331 -18.26 -35.21 32.73
C ALA A 331 -18.19 -36.06 34.01
N VAL A 332 -18.47 -35.44 35.16
CA VAL A 332 -18.91 -36.17 36.34
C VAL A 332 -20.31 -36.66 36.01
N ALA A 333 -20.40 -37.89 35.50
CA ALA A 333 -21.65 -38.62 35.40
C ALA A 333 -22.10 -38.96 36.83
N GLY A 334 -23.03 -38.17 37.35
CA GLY A 334 -23.81 -38.53 38.53
C GLY A 334 -24.79 -39.64 38.16
N GLY A 335 -24.39 -40.89 38.34
CA GLY A 335 -25.29 -42.03 38.43
C GLY A 335 -25.62 -42.27 39.90
N GLY A 336 -26.76 -41.75 40.36
CA GLY A 336 -27.32 -42.10 41.66
C GLY A 336 -28.13 -43.39 41.54
N GLU A 337 -27.62 -44.46 42.13
CA GLU A 337 -28.37 -45.70 42.37
C GLU A 337 -29.40 -45.53 43.48
N ALA A 338 -30.55 -46.16 43.27
CA ALA A 338 -31.69 -46.20 44.17
C ALA A 338 -31.41 -47.04 45.43
N GLY A 339 -31.75 -46.50 46.60
CA GLY A 339 -31.79 -47.22 47.87
C GLY A 339 -33.03 -46.84 48.67
N THR A 340 -34.01 -47.73 48.66
CA THR A 340 -35.23 -47.73 49.49
C THR A 340 -34.93 -47.97 50.97
N GLY A 341 -35.62 -47.30 51.89
CA GLY A 341 -35.67 -47.72 53.31
C GLY A 341 -36.18 -46.71 54.33
N ALA A 342 -37.50 -46.69 54.52
CA ALA A 342 -38.30 -46.44 55.74
C ALA A 342 -37.77 -45.61 56.94
N GLY A 343 -38.61 -44.67 57.39
CA GLY A 343 -39.20 -44.72 58.74
C GLY A 343 -38.81 -43.65 59.79
N HIS A 344 -39.83 -42.92 60.29
CA HIS A 344 -39.90 -42.08 61.52
C HIS A 344 -38.98 -40.85 61.58
N GLY A 345 -39.35 -39.68 62.10
CA GLY A 345 -40.42 -39.22 63.00
C GLY A 345 -39.80 -38.14 63.93
N SER A 346 -40.58 -37.14 64.36
CA SER A 346 -40.29 -36.11 65.40
C SER A 346 -39.21 -35.03 65.07
N GLU A 347 -39.57 -33.75 64.96
CA GLU A 347 -39.74 -32.72 66.02
C GLU A 347 -38.43 -32.15 66.61
N GLY A 348 -38.22 -30.83 66.44
CA GLY A 348 -37.57 -29.97 67.43
C GLY A 348 -36.09 -29.61 67.25
N PRO A 349 -35.67 -28.33 67.44
CA PRO A 349 -34.32 -27.79 67.21
C PRO A 349 -33.44 -27.87 68.49
N PRO A 350 -32.13 -27.49 68.47
CA PRO A 350 -31.80 -26.09 68.81
C PRO A 350 -30.46 -25.54 68.25
N THR A 351 -30.31 -24.24 68.44
CA THR A 351 -29.13 -23.40 68.28
C THR A 351 -28.06 -23.62 69.37
N SER A 352 -26.81 -23.28 69.00
CA SER A 352 -25.74 -22.62 69.78
C SER A 352 -25.06 -23.29 70.99
N GLU A 353 -23.71 -23.24 70.91
CA GLU A 353 -22.72 -23.02 71.98
C GLU A 353 -22.42 -24.13 73.01
N THR A 354 -21.21 -24.70 72.96
CA THR A 354 -20.10 -24.28 73.84
C THR A 354 -18.79 -25.04 73.52
N ASP A 355 -17.69 -24.28 73.56
CA ASP A 355 -16.30 -24.73 73.57
C ASP A 355 -15.97 -25.59 74.81
N ILE A 356 -15.26 -26.70 74.60
CA ILE A 356 -14.01 -27.09 75.31
C ILE A 356 -13.10 -27.77 74.29
#